data_AF-A0A1G3KW55-F1
#
_entry.id   AF-A0A1G3KW55-F1
#
_cell.length_a   1.000
_cell.length_b   1.000
_cell.length_c   1.000
_cell.angle_alpha   90.00
_cell.angle_beta   90.00
_cell.angle_gamma   90.00
#
_symmetry.space_group_name_H-M   'P 1'
#
loop_
_entity.id
_entity.type
_entity.pdbx_description
1 polymer ?
#
loop_
_entity_poly.entity_id
_entity_poly.type
_entity_poly.pdbx_seq_one_letter_code
_entity_poly.pdbx_strand_id
1 'polypeptide(L)'
;MYKKIYNLVKNGLLNSAHDLSDGGLAVAVSEAAFSGNIGAKIDLDILGNLTTEEKLFSESPSRILVSISKEKQKEFLEIMKDENIYLLGETIKEQKLVVNSKTEKIFEADLKELKNIWKNTLVF
;
A
#
# COMPACT_ATOMS: atom_id res chain seq x y z
N MET A 1 -3.25 1.92 -17.60
CA MET A 1 -2.40 1.70 -16.42
C MET A 1 -0.87 1.63 -16.66
N TYR A 2 -0.26 0.48 -17.04
CA TYR A 2 1.21 0.26 -16.93
C TYR A 2 2.11 1.32 -17.59
N LYS A 3 1.77 1.78 -18.80
CA LYS A 3 2.53 2.85 -19.48
C LYS A 3 2.52 4.17 -18.69
N LYS A 4 1.42 4.49 -18.01
CA LYS A 4 1.30 5.69 -17.15
C LYS A 4 2.19 5.54 -15.92
N ILE A 5 2.16 4.39 -15.25
CA ILE A 5 3.05 4.08 -14.11
C ILE A 5 4.53 4.18 -14.53
N TYR A 6 4.90 3.60 -15.66
CA TYR A 6 6.26 3.73 -16.18
C TYR A 6 6.68 5.20 -16.38
N ASN A 7 5.80 6.03 -16.96
CA ASN A 7 6.09 7.46 -17.13
C ASN A 7 6.22 8.20 -15.79
N LEU A 8 5.38 7.88 -14.81
CA LEU A 8 5.45 8.45 -13.46
C LEU A 8 6.78 8.11 -12.77
N VAL A 9 7.24 6.85 -12.88
CA VAL A 9 8.55 6.44 -12.36
C VAL A 9 9.67 7.19 -13.09
N LYS A 10 9.63 7.23 -14.42
CA LYS A 10 10.65 7.90 -15.24
C LYS A 10 10.78 9.40 -14.91
N ASN A 11 9.67 10.05 -14.59
CA ASN A 11 9.62 11.47 -14.22
C ASN A 11 9.88 11.71 -12.73
N GLY A 12 10.19 10.67 -11.93
CA GLY A 12 10.46 10.80 -10.50
C GLY A 12 9.24 11.24 -9.69
N LEU A 13 8.03 10.93 -10.16
CA LEU A 13 6.79 11.33 -9.50
C LEU A 13 6.36 10.37 -8.39
N LEU A 14 6.81 9.11 -8.45
CA LEU A 14 6.57 8.10 -7.41
C LEU A 14 7.75 8.01 -6.45
N ASN A 15 7.45 7.84 -5.16
CA ASN A 15 8.45 7.50 -4.14
C ASN A 15 8.64 5.98 -4.03
N SER A 16 7.58 5.21 -4.28
CA SER A 16 7.63 3.75 -4.40
C SER A 16 6.51 3.22 -5.30
N ALA A 17 6.71 2.02 -5.82
CA ALA A 17 5.69 1.21 -6.50
C ALA A 17 5.91 -0.26 -6.15
N HIS A 18 4.84 -0.96 -5.78
CA HIS A 18 4.85 -2.38 -5.41
C HIS A 18 3.61 -3.03 -6.02
N ASP A 19 3.74 -4.20 -6.64
CA ASP A 19 2.58 -4.96 -7.11
C ASP A 19 1.81 -5.57 -5.92
N LEU A 20 0.54 -5.90 -6.15
CA LEU A 20 -0.21 -6.77 -5.24
C LEU A 20 -0.29 -8.14 -5.91
N SER A 21 0.39 -9.09 -5.31
CA SER A 21 0.43 -10.50 -5.70
C SER A 21 0.11 -11.36 -4.49
N ASP A 22 1.02 -12.24 -4.07
CA ASP A 22 0.80 -13.21 -3.01
C ASP A 22 0.54 -12.49 -1.66
N GLY A 23 -0.57 -12.85 -1.00
CA GLY A 23 -1.00 -12.22 0.25
C GLY A 23 -1.62 -10.83 0.12
N GLY A 24 -1.78 -10.32 -1.12
CA GLY A 24 -2.61 -9.16 -1.43
C GLY A 24 -2.12 -7.82 -0.86
N LEU A 25 -3.07 -6.94 -0.52
CA LEU A 25 -2.79 -5.58 -0.05
C LEU A 25 -2.05 -5.56 1.29
N ALA A 26 -2.39 -6.46 2.21
CA ALA A 26 -1.77 -6.53 3.53
C ALA A 26 -0.27 -6.78 3.43
N VAL A 27 0.13 -7.75 2.59
CA VAL A 27 1.54 -8.07 2.35
C VAL A 27 2.23 -6.95 1.57
N ALA A 28 1.63 -6.45 0.48
CA ALA A 28 2.24 -5.39 -0.32
C ALA A 28 2.53 -4.11 0.50
N VAL A 29 1.61 -3.69 1.38
CA VAL A 29 1.83 -2.52 2.25
C VAL A 29 2.92 -2.82 3.29
N SER A 30 2.93 -4.03 3.84
CA SER A 30 3.96 -4.45 4.80
C SER A 30 5.36 -4.43 4.16
N GLU A 31 5.52 -5.02 2.98
CA GLU A 31 6.81 -5.10 2.26
C GLU A 31 7.29 -3.72 1.80
N ALA A 32 6.37 -2.87 1.33
CA ALA A 32 6.68 -1.48 1.02
C ALA A 32 7.17 -0.72 2.27
N ALA A 33 6.50 -0.89 3.42
CA ALA A 33 6.89 -0.30 4.69
C ALA A 33 8.25 -0.82 5.19
N PHE A 34 8.53 -2.13 5.04
CA PHE A 34 9.81 -2.74 5.40
C PHE A 34 10.97 -2.21 4.58
N SER A 35 10.73 -1.99 3.29
CA SER A 35 11.72 -1.50 2.33
C SER A 35 12.03 -0.02 2.56
N GLY A 36 11.00 0.78 2.84
CA GLY A 36 11.14 2.19 3.17
C GLY A 36 11.57 2.47 4.60
N ASN A 37 11.53 1.48 5.49
CA ASN A 37 11.73 1.63 6.94
C ASN A 37 10.87 2.78 7.50
N ILE A 38 9.59 2.81 7.09
CA ILE A 38 8.62 3.87 7.38
C ILE A 38 7.26 3.25 7.67
N GLY A 39 6.53 3.78 8.65
CA GLY A 39 5.19 3.32 8.97
C GLY A 39 4.16 3.66 7.90
N ALA A 40 3.02 2.99 7.97
CA ALA A 40 1.87 3.31 7.14
C ALA A 40 0.58 3.23 7.97
N LYS A 41 -0.33 4.16 7.70
CA LYS A 41 -1.70 4.13 8.19
C LYS A 41 -2.63 4.12 6.99
N ILE A 42 -3.39 3.04 6.83
CA ILE A 42 -4.35 2.88 5.74
C ILE A 42 -5.77 2.68 6.28
N ASP A 43 -6.74 2.97 5.42
CA ASP A 43 -8.16 2.86 5.66
C ASP A 43 -8.80 2.00 4.55
N LEU A 44 -9.54 0.98 4.96
CA LEU A 44 -10.15 0.01 4.05
C LEU A 44 -11.52 0.44 3.52
N ASP A 45 -12.12 1.51 4.04
CA ASP A 45 -13.47 1.92 3.64
C ASP A 45 -13.52 2.47 2.22
N ILE A 46 -12.39 3.01 1.75
CA ILE A 46 -12.27 3.55 0.39
C ILE A 46 -12.42 2.45 -0.67
N LEU A 47 -12.22 1.17 -0.30
CA LEU A 47 -12.24 0.01 -1.19
C LEU A 47 -13.65 -0.59 -1.40
N GLY A 48 -14.70 0.17 -1.07
CA GLY A 48 -16.08 -0.23 -1.36
C GLY A 48 -16.63 -1.33 -0.43
N ASN A 49 -17.67 -2.02 -0.90
CA ASN A 49 -18.44 -2.99 -0.13
C ASN A 49 -17.91 -4.42 -0.32
N LEU A 50 -16.70 -4.65 0.16
CA LEU A 50 -16.05 -5.96 0.25
C LEU A 50 -15.84 -6.30 1.72
N THR A 51 -15.70 -7.58 2.06
CA THR A 51 -15.26 -8.02 3.39
C THR A 51 -13.85 -7.51 3.69
N THR A 52 -13.49 -7.42 4.98
CA THR A 52 -12.16 -6.99 5.41
C THR A 52 -11.08 -7.92 4.83
N GLU A 53 -11.35 -9.22 4.80
CA GLU A 53 -10.47 -10.25 4.28
C GLU A 53 -10.27 -10.11 2.77
N GLU A 54 -11.33 -9.88 2.00
CA GLU A 54 -11.22 -9.63 0.56
C GLU A 54 -10.39 -8.38 0.26
N LYS A 55 -10.59 -7.30 1.03
CA LYS A 55 -9.81 -6.06 0.85
C LYS A 55 -8.33 -6.26 1.15
N LEU A 56 -8.01 -7.05 2.17
CA LEU A 56 -6.63 -7.26 2.62
C LEU A 56 -5.88 -8.33 1.82
N PHE A 57 -6.54 -9.43 1.49
CA PHE A 57 -5.88 -10.65 1.01
C PHE A 57 -6.31 -11.08 -0.40
N SER A 58 -7.17 -10.33 -1.09
CA SER A 58 -7.40 -10.59 -2.51
C SER A 58 -6.09 -10.47 -3.28
N GLU A 59 -5.81 -11.47 -4.12
CA GLU A 59 -4.67 -11.56 -5.05
C GLU A 59 -5.10 -11.28 -6.50
N SER A 60 -6.21 -10.55 -6.67
CA SER A 60 -6.68 -10.14 -8.00
C SER A 60 -5.58 -9.43 -8.80
N PRO A 61 -5.45 -9.71 -10.10
CA PRO A 61 -4.32 -9.22 -10.90
C PRO A 61 -4.42 -7.73 -11.21
N SER A 62 -3.32 -7.16 -11.71
CA SER A 62 -3.26 -5.79 -12.24
C SER A 62 -3.55 -4.69 -11.22
N ARG A 63 -3.04 -4.82 -9.99
CA ARG A 63 -3.07 -3.79 -8.96
C ARG A 63 -1.65 -3.41 -8.56
N ILE A 64 -1.44 -2.11 -8.32
CA ILE A 64 -0.14 -1.55 -7.95
C ILE A 64 -0.38 -0.59 -6.78
N LEU A 65 0.31 -0.83 -5.67
CA LEU A 65 0.44 0.10 -4.57
C LEU A 65 1.54 1.10 -4.92
N VAL A 66 1.24 2.39 -4.84
CA VAL A 66 2.23 3.45 -5.06
C VAL A 66 2.23 4.41 -3.88
N SER A 67 3.39 5.00 -3.61
CA SER A 67 3.49 6.16 -2.71
C SER A 67 3.98 7.37 -3.48
N ILE A 68 3.46 8.53 -3.11
CA ILE A 68 3.78 9.83 -3.72
C ILE A 68 3.88 10.88 -2.61
N SER A 69 4.67 11.91 -2.84
CA SER A 69 4.67 13.06 -1.95
C SER A 69 3.43 13.91 -2.17
N LYS A 70 2.93 14.57 -1.11
CA LYS A 70 1.67 15.33 -1.12
C LYS A 70 1.66 16.44 -2.18
N GLU A 71 2.80 17.08 -2.39
CA GLU A 71 2.99 18.14 -3.39
C GLU A 71 2.87 17.64 -4.84
N LYS A 72 3.11 16.35 -5.09
CA LYS A 72 2.99 15.71 -6.42
C LYS A 72 1.61 15.11 -6.67
N GLN A 73 0.71 15.13 -5.68
CA GLN A 73 -0.60 14.47 -5.76
C GLN A 73 -1.47 14.96 -6.91
N LYS A 74 -1.51 16.28 -7.14
CA LYS A 74 -2.29 16.84 -8.24
C LYS A 74 -1.79 16.35 -9.60
N GLU A 75 -0.47 16.41 -9.83
CA GLU A 75 0.14 15.97 -11.08
C GLU A 75 -0.05 14.45 -11.31
N PHE A 76 0.12 13.65 -10.26
CA PHE A 76 -0.14 12.21 -10.31
C PHE A 76 -1.58 11.91 -10.75
N LEU A 77 -2.57 12.57 -10.15
CA LEU A 77 -3.98 12.35 -10.46
C LEU A 77 -4.34 12.76 -11.89
N GLU A 78 -3.74 13.83 -12.42
CA GLU A 78 -3.91 14.22 -13.82
C GLU A 78 -3.38 13.17 -14.78
N ILE A 79 -2.17 12.63 -14.53
CA ILE A 79 -1.57 11.59 -15.37
C ILE A 79 -2.36 10.27 -15.29
N MET A 80 -2.85 9.93 -14.10
CA MET A 80 -3.61 8.72 -13.82
C MET A 80 -5.11 8.86 -14.05
N LYS A 81 -5.56 9.97 -14.65
CA LYS A 81 -6.95 10.16 -15.05
C LYS A 81 -7.48 8.94 -15.81
N ASP A 82 -8.75 8.63 -15.61
CA ASP A 82 -9.46 7.48 -16.18
C ASP A 82 -9.02 6.09 -15.66
N GLU A 83 -8.10 6.03 -14.69
CA GLU A 83 -7.77 4.78 -13.97
C GLU A 83 -8.51 4.74 -12.63
N ASN A 84 -8.76 3.53 -12.11
CA ASN A 84 -9.32 3.35 -10.77
C ASN A 84 -8.23 3.58 -9.72
N ILE A 85 -8.35 4.69 -8.97
CA ILE A 85 -7.38 5.09 -7.95
C ILE A 85 -8.10 5.17 -6.61
N TYR A 86 -7.49 4.57 -5.59
CA TYR A 86 -7.97 4.62 -4.22
C TYR A 86 -6.88 5.23 -3.35
N LEU A 87 -7.18 6.35 -2.68
CA LEU A 87 -6.28 6.91 -1.67
C LEU A 87 -6.42 6.10 -0.39
N LEU A 88 -5.53 5.13 -0.20
CA LEU A 88 -5.56 4.22 0.95
C LEU A 88 -5.24 4.90 2.27
N GLY A 89 -4.39 5.93 2.26
CA GLY A 89 -3.94 6.59 3.49
C GLY A 89 -2.60 7.28 3.31
N GLU A 90 -1.76 7.24 4.35
CA GLU A 90 -0.50 7.97 4.40
C GLU A 90 0.62 7.17 5.08
N THR A 91 1.86 7.50 4.74
CA THR A 91 3.03 7.05 5.49
C THR A 91 3.18 7.87 6.76
N ILE A 92 3.59 7.24 7.86
CA ILE A 92 3.72 7.86 9.18
C ILE A 92 5.14 7.69 9.72
N LYS A 93 5.53 8.52 10.70
CA LYS A 93 6.89 8.50 11.28
C LYS A 93 7.09 7.32 12.24
N GLU A 94 6.02 6.95 12.92
CA GLU A 94 5.94 5.79 13.80
C GLU A 94 6.27 4.53 13.02
N GLN A 95 7.08 3.64 13.59
CA GLN A 95 7.47 2.37 12.95
C GLN A 95 6.37 1.32 13.08
N LYS A 96 5.16 1.66 12.65
CA LYS A 96 3.96 0.84 12.79
C LYS A 96 3.19 0.73 11.48
N LEU A 97 2.55 -0.42 11.29
CA LEU A 97 1.51 -0.61 10.30
C LEU A 97 0.15 -0.55 11.00
N VAL A 98 -0.69 0.40 10.59
CA VAL A 98 -2.02 0.61 11.14
C VAL A 98 -3.05 0.47 10.02
N VAL A 99 -4.03 -0.42 10.22
CA VAL A 99 -5.13 -0.62 9.29
C VAL A 99 -6.45 -0.36 10.01
N ASN A 100 -7.24 0.55 9.44
CA ASN A 100 -8.53 0.96 10.00
C ASN A 100 -9.68 0.63 9.05
N SER A 101 -10.88 0.61 9.63
CA SER A 101 -12.17 0.70 8.94
C SER A 101 -13.06 1.72 9.68
N LYS A 102 -14.24 2.00 9.12
CA LYS A 102 -15.21 2.99 9.61
C LYS A 102 -15.54 2.86 11.09
N THR A 103 -15.56 1.62 11.56
CA THR A 103 -16.08 1.25 12.87
C THR A 103 -14.98 0.92 13.86
N GLU A 104 -13.78 0.55 13.39
CA GLU A 104 -12.72 0.07 14.27
C GLU A 104 -11.32 0.06 13.66
N LYS A 105 -10.33 -0.10 14.53
CA LYS A 105 -8.96 -0.39 14.13
C LYS A 105 -8.84 -1.91 13.91
N ILE A 106 -8.69 -2.32 12.66
CA ILE A 106 -8.60 -3.73 12.26
C ILE A 106 -7.32 -4.35 12.82
N PHE A 107 -6.17 -3.69 12.64
CA PHE A 107 -4.95 -4.07 13.33
C PHE A 107 -3.94 -2.93 13.45
N GLU A 108 -3.04 -3.07 14.42
CA GLU A 108 -1.85 -2.26 14.58
C GLU A 108 -0.70 -3.16 15.02
N ALA A 109 0.43 -3.09 14.32
CA ALA A 109 1.61 -3.88 14.65
C ALA A 109 2.90 -3.11 14.41
N ASP A 110 3.93 -3.41 15.20
CA ASP A 110 5.26 -2.84 15.04
C ASP A 110 5.95 -3.42 13.79
N LEU A 111 6.51 -2.54 12.95
CA LEU A 111 7.17 -2.96 11.71
C LEU A 111 8.37 -3.86 11.97
N LYS A 112 9.09 -3.65 13.07
CA LYS A 112 10.22 -4.48 13.45
C LYS A 112 9.78 -5.92 13.74
N GLU A 113 8.65 -6.08 14.42
CA GLU A 113 8.08 -7.39 14.73
C GLU A 113 7.59 -8.08 13.46
N LEU A 114 6.76 -7.39 12.66
CA LEU A 114 6.27 -7.92 11.39
C LEU A 114 7.40 -8.35 10.45
N LYS A 115 8.43 -7.50 10.31
CA LYS A 115 9.61 -7.80 9.47
C LYS A 115 10.40 -8.97 10.02
N ASN A 116 10.49 -9.12 11.34
CA ASN A 116 11.17 -10.26 11.96
C ASN A 116 10.38 -11.56 11.71
N ILE A 117 9.07 -11.54 11.84
CA ILE A 117 8.22 -12.70 11.53
C ILE A 117 8.41 -13.07 10.06
N TRP A 118 8.17 -12.12 9.14
CA TRP A 118 8.28 -12.31 7.69
C TRP A 118 9.63 -12.91 7.26
N LYS A 119 10.75 -12.46 7.84
CA LYS A 119 12.09 -13.00 7.52
C LYS A 119 12.31 -14.43 8.00
N ASN A 120 11.69 -14.81 9.10
CA ASN A 120 11.98 -16.08 9.79
C ASN A 120 10.94 -17.17 9.51
N THR A 121 9.93 -16.91 8.67
CA THR A 121 8.89 -17.90 8.33
C THR A 121 9.40 -18.99 7.37
N LEU A 122 10.42 -18.71 6.56
CA LEU A 122 11.06 -19.69 5.69
C LEU A 122 12.34 -20.22 6.35
N VAL A 123 12.16 -21.23 7.20
CA VAL A 123 13.27 -22.06 7.67
C VAL A 123 13.46 -23.16 6.62
N PHE A 124 14.50 -23.05 5.81
CA PHE A 124 15.04 -24.20 5.06
C PHE A 124 16.11 -24.88 5.90
#